data_AF-A0AAX6BKR5-F1
#
_entry.id   AF-A0AAX6BKR5-F1
#
_cell.length_a   1.000
_cell.length_b   1.000
_cell.length_c   1.000
_cell.angle_alpha   90.00
_cell.angle_beta   90.00
_cell.angle_gamma   90.00
#
_symmetry.space_group_name_H-M   'P 1'
#
loop_
_entity.id
_entity.type
_entity.pdbx_description
1 polymer ?
#
loop_
_entity_poly.entity_id
_entity_poly.type
_entity_poly.pdbx_seq_one_letter_code
_entity_poly.pdbx_strand_id
1 'polypeptide(L)'
;MKVENISKRESLHAFYNILWKYETKECFYCGKVLSDKRIATHVDYFIPWSYIQSDNMWNLVLSCQSCNTKKSNKLAKSLYLEKMFVRNENLKLTAVHNDFNYYSERKLEALYEYAGMNGYVENWSP
;
A
#
# COMPACT_ATOMS: atom_id res chain seq x y z
N MET A 1 -3.08 -23.51 -26.25
CA MET A 1 -3.82 -23.15 -25.04
C MET A 1 -2.88 -22.39 -24.11
N LYS A 2 -2.86 -21.05 -24.18
CA LYS A 2 -2.10 -20.23 -23.23
C LYS A 2 -3.05 -19.93 -22.08
N VAL A 3 -2.77 -20.51 -20.92
CA VAL A 3 -3.49 -20.18 -19.68
C VAL A 3 -2.96 -18.82 -19.23
N GLU A 4 -3.60 -17.74 -19.66
CA GLU A 4 -3.39 -16.43 -19.08
C GLU A 4 -4.11 -16.42 -17.74
N ASN A 5 -3.36 -16.63 -16.65
CA ASN A 5 -3.84 -16.36 -15.31
C ASN A 5 -3.81 -14.83 -15.12
N ILE A 6 -4.79 -14.16 -15.70
CA ILE A 6 -5.04 -12.73 -15.48
C ILE A 6 -5.56 -12.63 -14.05
N SER A 7 -4.69 -12.29 -13.10
CA SER A 7 -5.10 -11.97 -11.74
C SER A 7 -6.16 -10.87 -11.81
N LYS A 8 -7.42 -11.21 -11.56
CA LYS A 8 -8.50 -10.22 -11.53
C LYS A 8 -8.22 -9.32 -10.33
N ARG A 9 -8.12 -8.01 -10.56
CA ARG A 9 -8.07 -7.03 -9.49
C ARG A 9 -9.35 -7.16 -8.66
N GLU A 10 -9.22 -7.66 -7.44
CA GLU A 10 -10.35 -7.83 -6.55
C GLU A 10 -10.72 -6.50 -5.87
N SER A 11 -11.90 -6.46 -5.26
CA SER A 11 -12.34 -5.28 -4.52
C SER A 11 -11.48 -5.11 -3.26
N LEU A 12 -10.84 -3.94 -3.10
CA LEU A 12 -10.09 -3.61 -1.89
C LEU A 12 -10.97 -3.29 -0.66
N HIS A 13 -12.27 -3.58 -0.73
CA HIS A 13 -13.22 -3.24 0.31
C HIS A 13 -12.93 -3.94 1.65
N ALA A 14 -12.52 -5.21 1.62
CA ALA A 14 -12.15 -5.94 2.82
C ALA A 14 -10.92 -5.32 3.50
N PHE A 15 -9.90 -4.99 2.71
CA PHE A 15 -8.71 -4.30 3.16
C PHE A 15 -9.06 -2.94 3.77
N TYR A 16 -9.90 -2.14 3.12
CA TYR A 16 -10.36 -0.86 3.69
C TYR A 16 -10.93 -1.03 5.10
N ASN A 17 -11.81 -2.01 5.33
CA ASN A 17 -12.44 -2.19 6.63
C ASN A 17 -11.41 -2.55 7.71
N ILE A 18 -10.43 -3.38 7.38
CA ILE A 18 -9.34 -3.76 8.28
C ILE A 18 -8.45 -2.55 8.57
N LEU A 19 -7.95 -1.89 7.54
CA LEU A 19 -7.07 -0.74 7.66
C LEU A 19 -7.75 0.38 8.43
N TRP A 20 -9.01 0.65 8.12
CA TRP A 20 -9.83 1.56 8.91
C TRP A 20 -9.82 1.09 10.36
N LYS A 21 -10.19 -0.15 10.68
CA LYS A 21 -10.28 -0.60 12.08
C LYS A 21 -8.98 -0.44 12.88
N TYR A 22 -7.82 -0.65 12.28
CA TYR A 22 -6.55 -0.79 13.02
C TYR A 22 -5.56 0.37 12.86
N GLU A 23 -5.69 1.22 11.84
CA GLU A 23 -4.79 2.34 11.61
C GLU A 23 -5.32 3.67 12.17
N THR A 24 -4.41 4.65 12.24
CA THR A 24 -4.80 6.05 12.41
C THR A 24 -5.62 6.47 11.19
N LYS A 25 -6.67 7.25 11.42
CA LYS A 25 -7.58 7.73 10.36
C LYS A 25 -6.95 8.91 9.62
N GLU A 26 -5.72 8.76 9.19
CA GLU A 26 -4.92 9.79 8.55
C GLU A 26 -4.37 9.27 7.23
N CYS A 27 -4.26 10.15 6.24
CA CYS A 27 -3.65 9.80 4.98
C CYS A 27 -2.19 9.44 5.22
N PHE A 28 -1.80 8.24 4.81
CA PHE A 28 -0.45 7.74 4.95
C PHE A 28 0.61 8.72 4.40
N TYR A 29 0.31 9.43 3.32
CA TYR A 29 1.27 10.33 2.69
C TYR A 29 1.28 11.75 3.26
N CYS A 30 0.11 12.41 3.36
CA CYS A 30 0.04 13.84 3.71
C CYS A 30 -0.42 14.12 5.16
N GLY A 31 -0.73 13.08 5.94
CA GLY A 31 -1.16 13.21 7.34
C GLY A 31 -2.56 13.81 7.54
N LYS A 32 -3.27 14.20 6.47
CA LYS A 32 -4.64 14.72 6.60
C LYS A 32 -5.57 13.69 7.22
N VAL A 33 -6.38 14.12 8.19
CA VAL A 33 -7.47 13.30 8.75
C VAL A 33 -8.43 12.89 7.64
N LEU A 34 -8.78 11.61 7.66
CA LEU A 34 -9.63 10.92 6.71
C LEU A 34 -11.05 10.81 7.25
N SER A 35 -12.03 10.97 6.36
CA SER A 35 -13.42 10.66 6.69
C SER A 35 -13.71 9.18 6.45
N ASP A 36 -14.67 8.62 7.19
CA ASP A 36 -15.17 7.25 6.96
C ASP A 36 -15.90 7.08 5.61
N LYS A 37 -16.20 8.18 4.92
CA LYS A 37 -16.75 8.19 3.58
C LYS A 37 -15.73 7.66 2.58
N ARG A 38 -16.02 6.49 2.02
CA ARG A 38 -15.19 5.79 1.00
C ARG A 38 -14.91 6.61 -0.26
N ILE A 39 -15.72 7.64 -0.55
CA ILE A 39 -15.45 8.54 -1.67
C ILE A 39 -14.17 9.37 -1.46
N ALA A 40 -13.86 9.70 -0.20
CA ALA A 40 -12.73 10.54 0.18
C ALA A 40 -11.52 9.72 0.66
N THR A 41 -11.76 8.54 1.24
CA THR A 41 -10.72 7.64 1.75
C THR A 41 -10.55 6.40 0.88
N HIS A 42 -9.33 6.23 0.39
CA HIS A 42 -8.97 5.22 -0.59
C HIS A 42 -7.95 4.25 0.01
N VAL A 43 -7.91 3.03 -0.52
CA VAL A 43 -6.80 2.09 -0.28
C VAL A 43 -5.85 2.23 -1.47
N ASP A 44 -4.60 2.56 -1.18
CA ASP A 44 -3.55 2.71 -2.19
C ASP A 44 -2.50 1.60 -2.03
N TYR A 45 -1.88 1.23 -3.15
CA TYR A 45 -0.74 0.32 -3.16
C TYR A 45 0.54 1.14 -3.02
N PHE A 46 1.29 0.87 -1.95
CA PHE A 46 2.56 1.56 -1.71
C PHE A 46 3.54 1.32 -2.87
N ILE A 47 3.82 0.05 -3.18
CA ILE A 47 4.45 -0.37 -4.43
C ILE A 47 3.34 -0.67 -5.46
N PRO A 48 3.39 -0.09 -6.67
CA PRO A 48 2.35 -0.23 -7.68
C PRO A 48 1.88 -1.68 -7.90
N TRP A 49 0.56 -1.87 -7.96
CA TRP A 49 -0.03 -3.18 -8.24
C TRP A 49 0.44 -3.75 -9.58
N SER A 50 0.70 -2.90 -10.57
CA SER A 50 1.28 -3.30 -11.86
C SER A 50 2.67 -3.94 -11.74
N TYR A 51 3.34 -3.82 -10.59
CA TYR A 51 4.59 -4.49 -10.28
C TYR A 51 4.39 -5.74 -9.40
N ILE A 52 3.68 -5.60 -8.27
CA ILE A 52 3.51 -6.68 -7.28
C ILE A 52 2.46 -7.72 -7.69
N GLN A 53 1.42 -7.31 -8.40
CA GLN A 53 0.30 -8.14 -8.86
C GLN A 53 -0.38 -8.96 -7.76
N SER A 54 -0.41 -8.45 -6.54
CA SER A 54 -1.00 -9.13 -5.38
C SER A 54 -1.46 -8.14 -4.32
N ASP A 55 -2.66 -8.39 -3.77
CA ASP A 55 -3.32 -7.55 -2.76
C ASP A 55 -2.83 -7.92 -1.35
N ASN A 56 -1.56 -7.65 -1.08
CA ASN A 56 -0.96 -7.95 0.21
C ASN A 56 -1.21 -6.82 1.23
N MET A 57 -1.70 -7.16 2.43
CA MET A 57 -1.96 -6.18 3.52
C MET A 57 -0.75 -5.30 3.83
N TRP A 58 0.46 -5.88 3.78
CA TRP A 58 1.72 -5.18 4.03
C TRP A 58 2.13 -4.17 2.94
N ASN A 59 1.44 -4.14 1.79
CA ASN A 59 1.65 -3.21 0.68
C ASN A 59 0.50 -2.21 0.50
N LEU A 60 -0.54 -2.26 1.35
CA LEU A 60 -1.73 -1.43 1.22
C LEU A 60 -1.78 -0.38 2.32
N VAL A 61 -2.18 0.84 2.00
CA VAL A 61 -2.28 1.96 2.96
C VAL A 61 -3.57 2.76 2.78
N LEU A 62 -4.04 3.41 3.84
CA LEU A 62 -5.08 4.44 3.72
C LEU A 62 -4.52 5.73 3.11
N SER A 63 -5.22 6.28 2.12
CA SER A 63 -4.84 7.53 1.48
C SER A 63 -6.05 8.42 1.21
N CYS A 64 -5.83 9.73 1.15
CA CYS A 64 -6.84 10.64 0.61
C CYS A 64 -6.86 10.52 -0.92
N GLN A 65 -8.01 10.80 -1.53
CA GLN A 65 -8.17 10.78 -3.00
C GLN A 65 -7.06 11.56 -3.73
N SER A 66 -6.70 12.76 -3.27
CA SER A 66 -5.67 13.57 -3.94
C SER A 66 -4.29 12.91 -3.93
N CYS A 67 -3.90 12.25 -2.84
CA CYS A 67 -2.60 11.58 -2.78
C CYS A 67 -2.59 10.34 -3.67
N ASN A 68 -3.62 9.50 -3.56
CA ASN A 68 -3.81 8.31 -4.39
C ASN A 68 -3.71 8.64 -5.88
N THR A 69 -4.46 9.65 -6.34
CA THR A 69 -4.48 10.05 -7.75
C THR A 69 -3.14 10.65 -8.22
N LYS A 70 -2.49 11.50 -7.39
CA LYS A 70 -1.22 12.13 -7.77
C LYS A 70 -0.04 11.15 -7.78
N LYS A 71 -0.02 10.22 -6.84
CA LYS A 71 0.96 9.12 -6.80
C LYS A 71 0.76 8.23 -8.02
N SER A 72 -0.48 7.79 -8.27
CA SER A 72 -0.79 6.86 -9.37
C SER A 72 0.17 5.67 -9.31
N ASN A 73 0.86 5.36 -10.41
CA ASN A 73 1.85 4.28 -10.46
C ASN A 73 3.26 4.72 -10.06
N LYS A 74 3.49 5.93 -9.54
CA LYS A 74 4.83 6.35 -9.09
C LYS A 74 5.19 5.71 -7.75
N LEU A 75 6.49 5.60 -7.49
CA LEU A 75 7.00 5.30 -6.17
C LEU A 75 7.02 6.59 -5.34
N ALA A 76 6.50 6.50 -4.12
CA ALA A 76 6.67 7.55 -3.12
C ALA A 76 8.15 7.56 -2.70
N LYS A 77 8.72 8.71 -2.33
CA LYS A 77 10.12 8.83 -1.88
C LYS A 77 10.47 7.84 -0.76
N SER A 78 11.73 7.43 -0.66
CA SER A 78 12.24 6.45 0.31
C SER A 78 11.91 6.75 1.78
N LEU A 79 11.72 8.02 2.16
CA LEU A 79 11.24 8.37 3.52
C LEU A 79 9.90 7.68 3.89
N TYR A 80 9.06 7.37 2.89
CA TYR A 80 7.81 6.65 3.11
C TYR A 80 8.00 5.15 3.29
N LEU A 81 9.16 4.60 2.88
CA LEU A 81 9.54 3.22 3.15
C LEU A 81 9.79 3.00 4.65
N GLU A 82 10.49 3.92 5.31
CA GLU A 82 10.65 3.91 6.77
C GLU A 82 9.30 3.96 7.49
N LYS A 83 8.38 4.82 6.99
CA LYS A 83 7.02 4.90 7.52
C LYS A 83 6.24 3.60 7.33
N MET A 84 6.46 2.88 6.23
CA MET A 84 5.86 1.56 6.00
C MET A 84 6.37 0.52 7.00
N PHE A 85 7.66 0.52 7.34
CA PHE A 85 8.23 -0.43 8.31
C PHE A 85 7.55 -0.28 9.67
N VAL A 86 7.53 0.94 10.23
CA VAL A 86 6.88 1.22 11.51
C VAL A 86 5.39 0.85 11.48
N ARG A 87 4.70 1.21 10.40
CA ARG A 87 3.28 0.86 10.23
C ARG A 87 3.07 -0.66 10.20
N ASN A 88 3.91 -1.39 9.47
CA ASN A 88 3.77 -2.83 9.30
C ASN A 88 4.05 -3.58 10.60
N GLU A 89 5.03 -3.13 11.40
CA GLU A 89 5.26 -3.66 12.75
C GLU A 89 4.03 -3.46 13.65
N ASN A 90 3.38 -2.30 13.59
CA ASN A 90 2.15 -2.07 14.34
C ASN A 90 1.00 -2.97 13.88
N LEU A 91 0.80 -3.16 12.57
CA LEU A 91 -0.28 -4.02 12.07
C LEU A 91 -0.08 -5.51 12.35
N LYS A 92 1.17 -5.99 12.35
CA LYS A 92 1.50 -7.38 12.75
C LYS A 92 1.00 -7.72 14.14
N LEU A 93 0.92 -6.75 15.05
CA LEU A 93 0.47 -6.94 16.42
C LEU A 93 -1.06 -6.99 16.56
N THR A 94 -1.80 -6.87 15.46
CA THR A 94 -3.27 -6.88 15.46
C THR A 94 -3.85 -8.22 15.00
N ALA A 95 -5.17 -8.28 14.79
CA ALA A 95 -5.84 -9.49 14.32
C ALA A 95 -5.41 -9.93 12.90
N VAL A 96 -4.65 -9.12 12.16
CA VAL A 96 -4.16 -9.45 10.81
C VAL A 96 -2.77 -10.04 10.74
N HIS A 97 -2.19 -10.48 11.86
CA HIS A 97 -0.86 -11.10 11.91
C HIS A 97 -0.64 -12.19 10.84
N ASN A 98 -1.65 -13.01 10.53
CA ASN A 98 -1.55 -14.06 9.51
C ASN A 98 -1.28 -13.53 8.09
N ASP A 99 -1.77 -12.33 7.77
CA ASP A 99 -1.50 -11.67 6.48
C ASP A 99 -0.03 -11.23 6.35
N PHE A 100 0.73 -11.27 7.46
CA PHE A 100 2.14 -10.91 7.53
C PHE A 100 3.09 -12.11 7.61
N ASN A 101 2.58 -13.35 7.55
CA ASN A 101 3.42 -14.56 7.63
C ASN A 101 4.53 -14.63 6.56
N TYR A 102 4.32 -13.97 5.41
CA TYR A 102 5.28 -13.90 4.29
C TYR A 102 5.90 -12.52 4.10
N TYR A 103 5.76 -11.64 5.10
CA TYR A 103 6.31 -10.29 5.09
C TYR A 103 7.63 -10.21 5.86
N SER A 104 8.57 -9.45 5.33
CA SER A 104 9.73 -8.93 6.05
C SER A 104 10.06 -7.53 5.52
N GLU A 105 10.70 -6.69 6.34
CA GLU A 105 11.15 -5.35 5.91
C GLU A 105 12.07 -5.45 4.70
N ARG A 106 13.04 -6.39 4.74
CA ARG A 106 13.95 -6.68 3.62
C ARG A 106 13.22 -7.02 2.33
N LYS A 107 12.11 -7.75 2.41
CA LYS A 107 11.30 -8.08 1.22
C LYS A 107 10.65 -6.83 0.65
N LEU A 108 10.08 -5.98 1.50
CA LEU A 108 9.45 -4.74 1.06
C LEU A 108 10.48 -3.78 0.44
N GLU A 109 11.63 -3.62 1.08
CA GLU A 109 12.76 -2.81 0.60
C GLU A 109 13.25 -3.30 -0.77
N ALA A 110 13.56 -4.60 -0.89
CA ALA A 110 14.02 -5.17 -2.15
C ALA A 110 12.99 -4.98 -3.28
N LEU A 111 11.70 -5.20 -3.01
CA LEU A 111 10.65 -5.00 -4.01
C LEU A 111 10.51 -3.52 -4.41
N TYR A 112 10.71 -2.60 -3.48
CA TYR A 112 10.67 -1.16 -3.75
C TYR A 112 11.86 -0.74 -4.64
N GLU A 113 13.07 -1.16 -4.31
CA GLU A 113 14.28 -0.90 -5.11
C GLU A 113 14.16 -1.51 -6.50
N TYR A 114 13.73 -2.77 -6.60
CA TYR A 114 13.57 -3.44 -7.89
C TYR A 114 12.48 -2.78 -8.73
N ALA A 115 11.40 -2.28 -8.14
CA ALA A 115 10.42 -1.48 -8.89
C ALA A 115 11.08 -0.23 -9.50
N GLY A 116 11.92 0.47 -8.73
CA GLY A 116 12.71 1.62 -9.22
C GLY A 116 13.60 1.25 -10.41
N MET A 117 14.34 0.14 -10.30
CA MET A 117 15.19 -0.39 -11.37
C MET A 117 14.40 -0.79 -12.64
N ASN A 118 13.12 -1.15 -12.49
CA ASN A 118 12.21 -1.51 -13.58
C ASN A 118 11.43 -0.30 -14.15
N GLY A 119 11.91 0.93 -13.93
CA GLY A 119 11.39 2.13 -14.58
C GLY A 119 10.24 2.83 -13.84
N TYR A 120 9.91 2.41 -12.62
CA TYR A 120 8.98 3.15 -11.77
C TYR A 120 9.69 4.34 -11.12
N VAL A 121 9.23 5.56 -11.42
CA VAL A 121 9.92 6.77 -10.98
C VAL A 121 9.79 6.97 -9.46
N GLU A 122 10.93 7.00 -8.78
CA GLU A 122 11.07 7.23 -7.34
C GLU A 122 11.31 8.71 -7.01
N ASN A 123 10.26 9.53 -7.09
CA ASN A 123 10.39 10.95 -6.75
C ASN A 123 9.12 11.59 -6.20
N TRP A 124 8.07 10.81 -5.94
CA TRP A 124 6.78 11.38 -5.57
C TRP A 124 6.69 11.67 -4.07
N SER A 125 6.20 12.86 -3.72
CA SER A 125 5.72 13.22 -2.39
C SER A 125 4.49 14.14 -2.53
N PRO A 126 3.57 14.17 -1.56
CA PRO A 126 2.36 15.01 -1.57
C PRO A 126 2.60 16.52 -1.64
#